data_AF-X6LK96-F1
#
_entry.id   AF-X6LK96-F1
#
_cell.length_a   1.000
_cell.length_b   1.000
_cell.length_c   1.000
_cell.angle_alpha   90.00
_cell.angle_beta   90.00
_cell.angle_gamma   90.00
#
_symmetry.space_group_name_H-M   'P 1'
#
loop_
_entity.id
_entity.type
_entity.pdbx_description
1 polymer ?
#
loop_
_entity_poly.entity_id
_entity_poly.type
_entity_poly.pdbx_seq_one_letter_code
_entity_poly.pdbx_strand_id
1 'polypeptide(L)'
;MEDEKNEKEAMEKKEICGAKFELDKNDEKCEQLDCETGDEMECTYSIDQSNTVTVKEMKFPKLYYGSVNVSNRESTVEVVPLSAYPNEKREKVILWKAGENSKKKIHPRKGDTVKFRLQFADNEWHPKALRIMPHSQLFCLFFF
;
A
#
# COMPACT_ATOMS: atom_id res chain seq x y z
N MET A 1 -38.65 -12.83 -30.17
CA MET A 1 -37.62 -12.09 -30.93
C MET A 1 -37.77 -10.66 -30.48
N GLU A 2 -37.08 -10.31 -29.39
CA GLU A 2 -35.68 -9.83 -29.38
C GLU A 2 -35.76 -8.29 -29.36
N ASP A 3 -35.12 -7.52 -28.50
CA ASP A 3 -34.51 -7.70 -27.18
C ASP A 3 -34.42 -6.27 -26.63
N GLU A 4 -34.64 -6.11 -25.33
CA GLU A 4 -34.12 -4.97 -24.57
C GLU A 4 -32.58 -5.04 -24.60
N LYS A 5 -31.87 -3.98 -25.04
CA LYS A 5 -30.55 -3.62 -24.45
C LYS A 5 -29.94 -2.33 -24.99
N ASN A 6 -29.70 -1.38 -24.09
CA ASN A 6 -28.39 -0.80 -23.76
C ASN A 6 -28.67 0.52 -23.01
N GLU A 7 -28.87 0.45 -21.69
CA GLU A 7 -27.80 0.36 -20.68
C GLU A 7 -26.94 1.64 -20.73
N LYS A 8 -27.53 2.70 -20.17
CA LYS A 8 -26.77 3.84 -19.65
C LYS A 8 -25.99 3.29 -18.44
N GLU A 9 -24.68 3.17 -18.58
CA GLU A 9 -23.78 2.94 -17.44
C GLU A 9 -23.93 4.11 -16.47
N ALA A 10 -24.76 3.89 -15.45
CA ALA A 10 -24.74 4.67 -14.23
C ALA A 10 -23.42 4.34 -13.54
N MET A 11 -22.46 5.25 -13.67
CA MET A 11 -21.27 5.29 -12.83
C MET A 11 -21.74 5.41 -11.38
N GLU A 12 -21.81 4.25 -10.71
CA GLU A 12 -22.19 4.11 -9.32
C GLU A 12 -21.13 4.83 -8.47
N LYS A 13 -21.36 6.13 -8.25
CA LYS A 13 -20.69 6.88 -7.20
C LYS A 13 -21.11 6.22 -5.90
N LYS A 14 -20.33 5.25 -5.42
CA LYS A 14 -20.44 4.75 -4.06
C LYS A 14 -20.37 5.97 -3.13
N GLU A 15 -21.51 6.28 -2.53
CA GLU A 15 -21.65 7.25 -1.46
C GLU A 15 -20.58 6.95 -0.40
N ILE A 16 -19.61 7.85 -0.31
CA ILE A 16 -18.77 7.96 0.86
C ILE A 16 -19.71 8.46 1.94
N CYS A 17 -19.82 7.70 3.04
CA CYS A 17 -20.51 8.05 4.28
C CYS A 17 -20.47 9.57 4.49
N GLY A 18 -21.63 10.22 4.67
CA GLY A 18 -21.81 11.68 4.75
C GLY A 18 -21.14 12.37 5.95
N ALA A 19 -20.12 11.76 6.52
CA ALA A 19 -19.22 12.33 7.51
C ALA A 19 -18.33 13.41 6.85
N LYS A 20 -18.30 14.58 7.48
CA LYS A 20 -17.37 15.65 7.11
C LYS A 20 -16.03 15.37 7.80
N PHE A 21 -14.94 15.32 7.05
CA PHE A 21 -13.60 15.08 7.57
C PHE A 21 -12.83 16.40 7.72
N GLU A 22 -12.24 16.62 8.88
CA GLU A 22 -11.39 17.78 9.16
C GLU A 22 -10.07 17.33 9.79
N LEU A 23 -8.97 17.96 9.39
CA LEU A 23 -7.65 17.75 10.00
C LEU A 23 -7.47 18.71 11.16
N ASP A 24 -6.97 18.20 12.30
CA ASP A 24 -6.57 19.07 13.40
C ASP A 24 -5.37 19.93 12.97
N LYS A 25 -5.63 21.23 12.79
CA LYS A 25 -4.62 22.22 12.38
C LYS A 25 -3.54 22.45 13.43
N ASN A 26 -3.72 21.95 14.66
CA ASN A 26 -2.72 22.04 15.71
C ASN A 26 -1.71 20.87 15.69
N ASP A 27 -1.93 19.86 14.85
CA ASP A 27 -0.98 18.76 14.69
C ASP A 27 0.15 19.18 13.74
N GLU A 28 1.16 19.88 14.28
CA GLU A 28 2.36 20.37 13.57
C GLU A 28 3.10 19.28 12.77
N LYS A 29 2.82 18.00 13.05
CA LYS A 29 3.43 16.86 12.37
C LYS A 29 2.87 16.64 10.97
N CYS A 30 1.66 17.10 10.65
CA CYS A 30 1.03 16.88 9.36
C CYS A 30 1.84 17.44 8.18
N GLU A 31 2.45 18.62 8.32
CA GLU A 31 3.21 19.27 7.23
C GLU A 31 4.57 18.61 6.96
N GLN A 32 5.06 17.75 7.87
CA GLN A 32 6.35 17.05 7.73
C GLN A 32 6.20 15.64 7.14
N LEU A 33 4.96 15.19 6.95
CA LEU A 33 4.64 13.86 6.48
C LEU A 33 4.57 13.89 4.95
N ASP A 34 5.62 13.39 4.29
CA ASP A 34 5.68 13.14 2.84
C ASP A 34 4.70 12.01 2.45
N CYS A 35 3.41 12.32 2.59
CA CYS A 35 2.27 11.46 2.36
C CYS A 35 1.59 11.85 1.06
N GLU A 36 1.28 10.85 0.25
CA GLU A 36 0.49 11.01 -0.96
C GLU A 36 -0.85 10.30 -0.81
N THR A 37 -1.79 10.62 -1.70
CA THR A 37 -3.06 9.88 -1.79
C THR A 37 -2.80 8.38 -1.91
N GLY A 38 -3.54 7.59 -1.12
CA GLY A 38 -3.41 6.14 -1.06
C GLY A 38 -2.38 5.64 -0.04
N ASP A 39 -1.51 6.48 0.52
CA ASP A 39 -0.58 6.05 1.55
C ASP A 39 -1.34 5.59 2.81
N GLU A 40 -0.97 4.42 3.33
CA GLU A 40 -1.57 3.90 4.53
C GLU A 40 -0.98 4.56 5.79
N MET A 41 -1.87 5.09 6.64
CA MET A 41 -1.51 5.82 7.85
C MET A 41 -2.33 5.38 9.05
N GLU A 42 -1.71 5.45 10.22
CA GLU A 42 -2.38 5.28 11.50
C GLU A 42 -2.68 6.66 12.08
N CYS A 43 -3.92 6.87 12.52
CA CYS A 43 -4.37 8.10 13.15
C CYS A 43 -5.42 7.79 14.22
N THR A 44 -5.62 8.73 15.13
CA THR A 44 -6.80 8.75 16.01
C THR A 44 -7.84 9.70 15.42
N TYR A 45 -9.09 9.54 15.80
CA TYR A 45 -10.13 10.48 15.40
C TYR A 45 -11.10 10.72 16.56
N SER A 46 -11.72 11.90 16.53
CA SER A 46 -12.86 12.21 17.39
C SER A 46 -14.05 12.58 16.53
N ILE A 47 -15.22 12.11 16.90
CA ILE A 47 -16.48 12.47 16.26
C ILE A 47 -17.22 13.44 17.19
N ASP A 48 -17.65 14.58 16.66
CA ASP A 48 -18.43 15.54 17.42
C ASP A 48 -19.95 15.29 17.34
N GLN A 49 -20.73 16.11 18.05
CA GLN A 49 -22.19 16.02 18.05
C GLN A 49 -22.83 16.33 16.67
N SER A 50 -22.09 16.96 15.76
CA SER A 50 -22.51 17.28 14.39
C SER A 50 -22.14 16.18 13.38
N ASN A 51 -21.61 15.04 13.85
CA ASN A 51 -21.08 13.96 13.02
C ASN A 51 -19.89 14.40 12.14
N THR A 52 -19.18 15.44 12.55
CA THR A 52 -17.90 15.83 11.95
C THR A 52 -16.79 14.98 12.56
N VAL A 53 -16.00 14.34 11.70
CA VAL A 53 -14.86 13.52 12.07
C VAL A 53 -13.61 14.38 12.02
N THR A 54 -13.02 14.66 13.18
CA THR A 54 -11.73 15.33 13.28
C THR A 54 -10.63 14.28 13.42
N VAL A 55 -9.74 14.20 12.44
CA VAL A 55 -8.56 13.32 12.49
C VAL A 55 -7.47 14.00 13.30
N LYS A 56 -6.89 13.25 14.24
CA LYS A 56 -5.88 13.69 15.21
C LYS A 56 -4.71 12.72 15.23
N GLU A 57 -3.58 13.19 15.74
CA GLU A 57 -2.38 12.39 16.04
C GLU A 57 -1.95 11.51 14.86
N MET A 58 -1.75 12.11 13.70
CA MET A 58 -1.28 11.37 12.52
C MET A 58 0.12 10.81 12.75
N LYS A 59 0.27 9.49 12.60
CA LYS A 59 1.57 8.84 12.67
C LYS A 59 2.23 8.78 11.30
N PHE A 60 3.57 8.69 11.30
CA PHE A 60 4.32 8.45 10.07
C PHE A 60 3.84 7.18 9.35
N PRO A 61 3.76 7.19 8.00
CA PRO A 61 3.38 6.01 7.23
C PRO A 61 4.18 4.78 7.64
N LYS A 62 3.45 3.69 7.86
CA LYS A 62 4.05 2.45 8.35
C LYS A 62 5.03 1.88 7.32
N LEU A 63 6.17 1.43 7.82
CA LEU A 63 7.17 0.72 7.03
C LEU A 63 6.94 -0.78 7.15
N TYR A 64 6.76 -1.41 5.99
CA TYR A 64 6.57 -2.84 5.85
C TYR A 64 7.87 -3.54 5.53
N TYR A 65 8.00 -4.75 6.08
CA TYR A 65 9.12 -5.64 5.84
C TYR A 65 8.59 -7.02 5.49
N GLY A 66 9.29 -7.71 4.61
CA GLY A 66 8.99 -9.11 4.32
C GLY A 66 10.01 -9.74 3.40
N SER A 67 9.99 -11.06 3.38
CA SER A 67 10.85 -11.87 2.52
C SER A 67 10.21 -12.00 1.14
N VAL A 68 11.00 -11.82 0.10
CA VAL A 68 10.55 -11.93 -1.28
C VAL A 68 10.31 -13.39 -1.64
N ASN A 69 9.12 -13.65 -2.16
CA ASN A 69 8.78 -14.88 -2.85
C ASN A 69 8.82 -14.62 -4.36
N VAL A 70 9.48 -15.52 -5.10
CA VAL A 70 9.57 -15.43 -6.55
C VAL A 70 8.84 -16.62 -7.17
N SER A 71 7.99 -16.30 -8.13
CA SER A 71 7.32 -17.24 -9.04
C SER A 71 7.86 -17.03 -10.46
N ASN A 72 7.43 -17.86 -11.41
CA ASN A 72 7.93 -17.80 -12.79
C ASN A 72 7.70 -16.44 -13.50
N ARG A 73 6.76 -15.61 -13.02
CA ARG A 73 6.41 -14.32 -13.66
C ARG A 73 6.40 -13.13 -12.72
N GLU A 74 6.47 -13.33 -11.41
CA GLU A 74 6.27 -12.25 -10.42
C GLU A 74 7.18 -12.44 -9.21
N SER A 75 7.67 -11.33 -8.67
CA SER A 75 8.27 -11.25 -7.34
C SER A 75 7.32 -10.54 -6.40
N THR A 76 6.99 -11.17 -5.29
CA THR A 76 5.94 -10.70 -4.38
C THR A 76 6.38 -10.78 -2.93
N VAL A 77 5.66 -10.07 -2.08
CA VAL A 77 5.78 -10.14 -0.63
C VAL A 77 4.39 -10.19 -0.02
N GLU A 78 4.23 -10.95 1.05
CA GLU A 78 2.98 -10.97 1.81
C GLU A 78 3.13 -10.08 3.04
N VAL A 79 2.16 -9.19 3.24
CA VAL A 79 2.11 -8.30 4.41
C VAL A 79 0.69 -8.25 4.96
N VAL A 80 0.53 -7.81 6.20
CA VAL A 80 -0.77 -7.51 6.80
C VAL A 80 -0.90 -6.00 6.88
N PRO A 81 -1.66 -5.35 5.97
CA PRO A 81 -1.95 -3.92 6.06
C PRO A 81 -2.63 -3.58 7.38
N LEU A 82 -2.48 -2.35 7.86
CA LEU A 82 -3.19 -1.88 9.05
C LEU A 82 -4.71 -1.94 8.83
N SER A 83 -5.17 -1.67 7.61
CA SER A 83 -6.57 -1.75 7.22
C SER A 83 -7.16 -3.17 7.30
N ALA A 84 -6.33 -4.21 7.44
CA ALA A 84 -6.79 -5.60 7.54
C ALA A 84 -7.17 -6.01 8.98
N TYR A 85 -6.97 -5.13 9.96
CA TYR A 85 -7.41 -5.37 11.34
C TYR A 85 -8.96 -5.39 11.44
N PRO A 86 -9.58 -6.30 12.23
CA PRO A 86 -8.97 -7.30 13.12
C PRO A 86 -8.71 -8.67 12.47
N ASN A 87 -9.06 -8.86 11.20
CA ASN A 87 -9.01 -10.17 10.56
C ASN A 87 -7.57 -10.63 10.21
N GLU A 88 -6.59 -9.72 10.29
CA GLU A 88 -5.16 -9.97 10.01
C GLU A 88 -4.91 -10.63 8.65
N LYS A 89 -5.79 -10.35 7.68
CA LYS A 89 -5.70 -10.93 6.34
C LYS A 89 -4.38 -10.49 5.69
N ARG A 90 -3.62 -11.47 5.21
CA ARG A 90 -2.41 -11.22 4.43
C ARG A 90 -2.78 -10.81 3.02
N GLU A 91 -2.19 -9.71 2.56
CA GLU A 91 -2.29 -9.23 1.20
C GLU A 91 -0.98 -9.49 0.45
N LYS A 92 -1.13 -9.98 -0.78
CA LYS A 92 -0.01 -10.24 -1.70
C LYS A 92 0.31 -8.94 -2.44
N VAL A 93 1.50 -8.40 -2.21
CA VAL A 93 1.99 -7.18 -2.88
C VAL A 93 2.95 -7.56 -3.98
N ILE A 94 2.70 -7.08 -5.21
CA ILE A 94 3.55 -7.32 -6.37
C ILE A 94 4.71 -6.31 -6.35
N LEU A 95 5.93 -6.81 -6.24
CA LEU A 95 7.15 -5.99 -6.26
C LEU A 95 7.67 -5.81 -7.68
N TRP A 96 7.49 -6.82 -8.52
CA TRP A 96 7.94 -6.86 -9.91
C TRP A 96 7.17 -7.91 -10.71
N LYS A 97 6.92 -7.63 -11.99
CA LYS A 97 6.25 -8.53 -12.94
C LYS A 97 7.02 -8.61 -14.25
N ALA A 98 7.13 -9.82 -14.81
CA ALA A 98 7.80 -10.06 -16.08
C ALA A 98 7.04 -9.41 -17.25
N GLY A 99 7.78 -8.72 -18.13
CA GLY A 99 7.22 -8.02 -19.29
C GLY A 99 6.71 -6.61 -18.99
N GLU A 100 6.64 -6.21 -17.72
CA GLU A 100 6.46 -4.81 -17.35
C GLU A 100 7.78 -4.07 -17.61
N ASN A 101 7.74 -2.93 -18.31
CA ASN A 101 8.89 -2.04 -18.53
C ASN A 101 9.28 -1.32 -17.24
N SER A 102 9.46 -2.07 -16.16
CA SER A 102 9.86 -1.53 -14.88
C SER A 102 11.24 -0.91 -15.06
N LYS A 103 11.34 0.40 -14.85
CA LYS A 103 12.63 1.13 -14.78
C LYS A 103 13.48 0.68 -13.58
N LYS A 104 13.05 -0.36 -12.86
CA LYS A 104 13.72 -0.91 -11.68
C LYS A 104 15.00 -1.61 -12.14
N LYS A 105 16.14 -1.00 -11.85
CA LYS A 105 17.48 -1.52 -12.18
C LYS A 105 17.80 -2.86 -11.51
N ILE A 106 17.06 -3.23 -10.45
CA ILE A 106 17.35 -4.40 -9.61
C ILE A 106 16.08 -5.24 -9.47
N HIS A 107 16.21 -6.53 -9.80
CA HIS A 107 15.15 -7.52 -9.68
C HIS A 107 15.25 -8.20 -8.31
N PRO A 108 14.21 -8.12 -7.45
CA PRO A 108 14.21 -8.82 -6.18
C PRO A 108 14.37 -10.33 -6.37
N ARG A 109 15.23 -10.96 -5.57
CA ARG A 109 15.47 -12.41 -5.60
C ARG A 109 14.73 -13.10 -4.47
N LYS A 110 14.48 -14.39 -4.64
CA LYS A 110 13.88 -15.21 -3.60
C LYS A 110 14.73 -15.14 -2.33
N GLY A 111 14.09 -14.82 -1.21
CA GLY A 111 14.76 -14.68 0.09
C GLY A 111 15.38 -13.31 0.38
N ASP A 112 15.40 -12.38 -0.59
CA ASP A 112 15.74 -10.98 -0.27
C ASP A 112 14.75 -10.43 0.75
N THR A 113 15.23 -9.59 1.66
CA THR A 113 14.34 -8.81 2.53
C THR A 113 14.05 -7.49 1.86
N VAL A 114 12.78 -7.09 1.82
CA VAL A 114 12.40 -5.77 1.30
C VAL A 114 11.85 -4.89 2.40
N LYS A 115 12.04 -3.59 2.22
CA LYS A 115 11.47 -2.53 3.05
C LYS A 115 10.75 -1.53 2.16
N PHE A 116 9.49 -1.23 2.45
CA PHE A 116 8.66 -0.34 1.61
C PHE A 116 7.51 0.28 2.42
N ARG A 117 6.82 1.25 1.82
CA ARG A 117 5.51 1.76 2.28
C ARG A 117 4.41 1.22 1.38
N LEU A 118 3.20 1.09 1.92
CA LEU A 118 2.02 0.70 1.16
C LEU A 118 1.29 1.93 0.63
N GLN A 119 0.96 1.89 -0.66
CA GLN A 119 0.09 2.84 -1.32
C GLN A 119 -1.05 2.09 -2.01
N PHE A 120 -2.29 2.47 -1.72
CA PHE A 120 -3.46 1.91 -2.37
C PHE A 120 -3.81 2.73 -3.62
N ALA A 121 -3.75 2.11 -4.78
CA ALA A 121 -4.11 2.70 -6.07
C ALA A 121 -4.71 1.62 -6.98
N ASP A 122 -5.57 1.98 -7.92
CA ASP A 122 -6.15 1.05 -8.89
C ASP A 122 -6.80 -0.22 -8.26
N ASN A 123 -7.35 -0.08 -7.05
CA ASN A 123 -7.90 -1.16 -6.22
C ASN A 123 -6.89 -2.23 -5.76
N GLU A 124 -5.60 -1.94 -5.82
CA GLU A 124 -4.51 -2.83 -5.40
C GLU A 124 -3.49 -2.13 -4.49
N TRP A 125 -2.74 -2.93 -3.74
CA TRP A 125 -1.65 -2.45 -2.88
C TRP A 125 -0.33 -2.42 -3.66
N HIS A 126 0.26 -1.23 -3.74
CA HIS A 126 1.52 -0.99 -4.44
C HIS A 126 2.66 -0.66 -3.45
N PRO A 127 3.88 -1.13 -3.71
CA PRO A 127 5.03 -0.79 -2.90
C PRO A 127 5.61 0.58 -3.31
N LYS A 128 5.58 1.54 -2.39
CA LYS A 128 6.23 2.84 -2.51
C LYS A 128 7.57 2.87 -1.78
N ALA A 129 8.55 3.61 -2.33
CA ALA A 129 9.90 3.74 -1.78
C ALA A 129 10.59 2.39 -1.47
N LEU A 130 10.40 1.39 -2.34
CA LEU A 130 10.93 0.03 -2.19
C LEU A 130 12.46 0.03 -2.10
N ARG A 131 12.98 -0.54 -1.00
CA ARG A 131 14.39 -0.85 -0.79
C ARG A 131 14.58 -2.36 -0.67
N ILE A 132 15.48 -2.90 -1.48
CA ILE A 132 15.88 -4.30 -1.41
C ILE A 132 17.10 -4.38 -0.50
N MET A 133 17.04 -5.24 0.50
CA MET A 133 18.14 -5.61 1.37
C MET A 133 18.56 -7.02 0.94
N PRO A 134 19.58 -7.13 0.07
CA PRO A 134 19.95 -8.40 -0.54
C PRO A 134 20.27 -9.41 0.55
N HIS A 135 19.76 -10.63 0.41
CA HIS A 135 20.21 -11.69 1.28
C HIS A 135 21.68 -11.97 0.94
N SER A 136 22.60 -11.57 1.83
CA SER A 136 24.02 -11.89 1.67
C SER A 136 24.23 -13.39 1.90
N GLN A 137 24.13 -14.18 0.85
CA GLN A 137 24.74 -15.50 0.86
C GLN A 137 26.26 -15.27 0.83
N LEU A 138 26.94 -15.67 1.90
CA LEU A 138 28.39 -15.49 2.17
C LEU A 138 29.35 -16.13 1.13
N PHE A 139 28.91 -16.45 -0.09
CA PHE A 139 29.72 -17.19 -1.06
C PHE A 139 29.90 -16.44 -2.37
N CYS A 140 30.86 -15.52 -2.36
CA CYS A 140 31.65 -15.09 -3.52
C CYS A 140 33.09 -14.83 -3.06
N LEU A 141 33.74 -15.85 -2.50
CA LEU A 141 35.20 -15.96 -2.45
C LEU A 141 35.59 -17.16 -3.31
N PHE A 142 35.54 -17.00 -4.64
CA PHE A 142 36.37 -17.82 -5.51
C PHE A 142 37.74 -17.14 -5.60
N PHE A 143 38.55 -17.35 -4.57
CA PHE A 143 40.00 -17.37 -4.73
C PHE A 143 40.39 -18.83 -4.56
N PHE A 144 40.64 -19.53 -5.67
CA PHE A 144 41.74 -20.46 -5.89
C PHE A 144 41.71 -20.92 -7.35
#